data_AF-A0A9D8BLC2-F1
#
_entry.id   AF-A0A9D8BLC2-F1
#
_cell.length_a   1.000
_cell.length_b   1.000
_cell.length_c   1.000
_cell.angle_alpha   90.00
_cell.angle_beta   90.00
_cell.angle_gamma   90.00
#
_symmetry.space_group_name_H-M   'P 1'
#
loop_
_entity.id
_entity.type
_entity.pdbx_description
1 polymer ?
#
loop_
_entity_poly.entity_id
_entity_poly.type
_entity_poly.pdbx_seq_one_letter_code
_entity_poly.pdbx_strand_id
1 'polypeptide(L)'
;ELSGPVRLNGLEVGMVEDIKMAYDDTTKMVLTLWIKEDAKIHLGAQAYIKTMGLIGEKYVGIMDRQEGPFLNPGDLIVGEEPFELEKLLGRSDKIAENLESASQNLDEFSNDVKRHPWKLLFRSQEKGK
;
A
#
# COMPACT_ATOMS: atom_id res chain seq x y z
N GLU A 1 0.96 -25.55 10.26
CA GLU A 1 2.31 -25.33 9.69
C GLU A 1 2.40 -23.90 9.19
N LEU A 2 3.37 -23.12 9.67
CA LEU A 2 3.64 -21.76 9.21
C LEU A 2 4.97 -21.79 8.46
N SER A 3 5.00 -22.37 7.26
CA SER A 3 6.18 -22.46 6.41
C SER A 3 5.81 -21.98 5.00
N GLY A 4 5.55 -20.67 4.87
CA GLY A 4 5.36 -20.06 3.55
C GLY A 4 6.70 -20.01 2.79
N PRO A 5 6.69 -20.16 1.46
CA PRO A 5 7.92 -20.08 0.68
C PRO A 5 8.48 -18.64 0.69
N VAL A 6 9.82 -18.54 0.62
CA VAL A 6 10.53 -17.27 0.44
C VAL A 6 11.06 -17.22 -0.98
N ARG A 7 10.76 -16.13 -1.69
CA ARG A 7 11.11 -15.94 -3.10
C ARG A 7 11.95 -14.69 -3.32
N LEU A 8 13.08 -14.82 -3.99
CA LEU A 8 13.93 -13.71 -4.44
C LEU A 8 13.65 -13.45 -5.93
N ASN A 9 13.15 -12.26 -6.26
CA ASN A 9 12.79 -11.88 -7.64
C ASN A 9 11.91 -12.93 -8.35
N GLY A 10 11.04 -13.61 -7.59
CA GLY A 10 10.13 -14.65 -8.07
C GLY A 10 10.66 -16.09 -8.01
N LEU A 11 11.97 -16.30 -7.80
CA LEU A 11 12.57 -17.62 -7.63
C LEU A 11 12.54 -18.06 -6.17
N GLU A 12 12.17 -19.31 -5.90
CA GLU A 12 12.16 -19.85 -4.54
C GLU A 12 13.57 -20.13 -4.00
N VAL A 13 13.92 -19.43 -2.91
CA VAL A 13 15.25 -19.44 -2.32
C VAL A 13 15.25 -19.83 -0.85
N GLY A 14 14.09 -20.10 -0.25
CA GLY A 14 14.01 -20.32 1.17
C GLY A 14 12.61 -20.56 1.70
N MET A 15 12.48 -20.48 3.02
CA MET A 15 11.23 -20.72 3.74
C MET A 15 11.16 -19.86 5.00
N VAL A 16 9.95 -19.56 5.45
CA VAL A 16 9.73 -18.92 6.76
C VAL A 16 9.94 -19.96 7.85
N GLU A 17 10.87 -19.70 8.77
CA GLU A 17 11.15 -20.59 9.91
C GLU A 17 10.30 -20.25 11.13
N ASP A 18 10.09 -18.96 11.38
CA ASP A 18 9.39 -18.51 12.59
C ASP A 18 8.67 -17.18 12.37
N ILE A 19 7.60 -16.97 13.12
CA ILE A 19 6.80 -15.75 13.10
C ILE A 19 6.55 -15.31 14.53
N LYS A 20 7.03 -14.12 14.86
CA LYS A 20 6.81 -13.51 16.18
C LYS A 20 6.08 -12.19 16.04
N MET A 21 5.22 -11.91 17.00
CA MET A 21 4.69 -10.56 17.18
C MET A 21 5.59 -9.81 18.17
N ALA A 22 6.11 -8.68 17.73
CA ALA A 22 6.80 -7.71 18.57
C ALA A 22 5.79 -6.62 18.95
N TYR A 23 5.61 -6.44 20.26
CA TYR A 23 4.72 -5.42 20.81
C TYR A 23 5.58 -4.29 21.37
N ASP A 24 5.72 -3.22 20.59
CA ASP A 24 6.24 -1.94 21.07
C ASP A 24 5.07 -0.95 21.23
N ASP A 25 5.22 0.30 20.79
CA ASP A 25 4.11 1.26 20.66
C ASP A 25 3.11 0.85 19.55
N THR A 26 3.49 -0.10 18.70
CA THR A 26 2.73 -0.68 17.59
C THR A 26 2.90 -2.20 17.54
N THR A 27 1.91 -2.91 17.00
CA THR A 27 2.04 -4.35 16.77
C THR A 27 2.80 -4.59 15.47
N LYS A 28 4.02 -5.12 15.56
CA LYS A 28 4.84 -5.50 14.41
C LYS A 28 4.97 -7.01 14.31
N MET A 29 4.98 -7.52 13.08
CA MET A 29 5.25 -8.93 12.82
C MET A 29 6.69 -9.09 12.34
N VAL A 30 7.48 -9.91 13.02
CA VAL A 30 8.87 -10.21 12.69
C VAL A 30 8.93 -11.66 12.22
N LEU A 31 9.42 -11.87 11.00
CA LEU A 31 9.58 -13.18 10.40
C LEU A 31 11.06 -13.56 10.42
N THR A 32 11.36 -14.78 10.84
CA THR A 32 12.68 -15.38 10.66
C THR A 32 12.66 -16.19 9.38
N LEU A 33 13.59 -15.90 8.47
CA LEU A 33 13.67 -16.53 7.16
C LEU A 33 14.91 -17.40 7.09
N TRP A 34 14.75 -18.64 6.65
CA TRP A 34 15.85 -19.44 6.14
C TRP A 34 16.01 -19.19 4.65
N ILE A 35 17.22 -18.84 4.23
CA ILE A 35 17.54 -18.53 2.83
C ILE A 35 18.80 -19.32 2.46
N LYS A 36 18.80 -19.91 1.26
CA LYS A 36 19.98 -20.61 0.72
C LYS A 36 21.16 -19.66 0.56
N GLU A 37 22.38 -20.12 0.84
CA GLU A 37 23.62 -19.31 0.82
C GLU A 37 24.00 -18.75 -0.57
N ASP A 38 23.50 -19.37 -1.63
CA ASP A 38 23.69 -18.93 -3.02
C ASP A 38 22.78 -17.76 -3.40
N ALA A 39 21.74 -17.47 -2.61
CA ALA A 39 20.92 -16.28 -2.77
C ALA A 39 21.70 -15.04 -2.31
N LYS A 40 22.16 -14.25 -3.28
CA LYS A 40 22.84 -12.97 -3.03
C LYS A 40 21.80 -11.85 -2.98
N ILE A 41 21.60 -11.29 -1.79
CA ILE A 41 20.60 -10.25 -1.52
C ILE A 41 21.31 -9.04 -0.93
N HIS A 42 21.07 -7.85 -1.46
CA HIS A 42 21.68 -6.63 -0.96
C HIS A 42 20.91 -6.03 0.23
N LEU A 43 21.59 -5.23 1.04
CA LEU A 43 21.04 -4.57 2.23
C LEU A 43 19.85 -3.66 1.89
N GLY A 44 19.83 -3.06 0.70
CA GLY A 44 18.72 -2.25 0.20
C GLY A 44 17.53 -3.05 -0.36
N ALA A 45 17.50 -4.38 -0.19
CA ALA A 45 16.35 -5.18 -0.59
C ALA A 45 15.08 -4.84 0.21
N GLN A 46 13.92 -5.11 -0.39
CA GLN A 46 12.62 -4.92 0.25
C GLN A 46 11.85 -6.23 0.28
N ALA A 47 11.21 -6.52 1.41
CA ALA A 47 10.37 -7.70 1.57
C ALA A 47 8.89 -7.34 1.45
N TYR A 48 8.07 -8.26 0.95
CA TYR A 48 6.62 -8.10 0.89
C TYR A 48 5.93 -9.45 1.08
N ILE A 49 4.67 -9.44 1.47
CA ILE A 49 3.85 -10.65 1.54
C ILE A 49 2.86 -10.63 0.37
N LYS A 50 2.80 -11.70 -0.41
CA LYS A 50 1.80 -11.85 -1.49
C LYS A 50 1.13 -13.22 -1.42
N THR A 51 -0.02 -13.30 -2.07
CA THR A 51 -0.74 -14.55 -2.28
C THR A 51 -0.30 -15.15 -3.62
N MET A 52 -0.06 -16.46 -3.66
CA MET A 52 0.19 -17.19 -4.89
C MET A 52 -1.11 -17.31 -5.68
N GLY A 53 -1.22 -16.65 -6.83
CA GLY A 53 -2.47 -16.58 -7.57
C GLY A 53 -3.56 -15.81 -6.80
N LEU A 54 -4.83 -16.15 -7.04
CA LEU A 54 -5.97 -15.43 -6.44
C LEU A 54 -6.33 -15.88 -5.02
N ILE A 55 -6.21 -17.17 -4.72
CA ILE A 55 -6.67 -17.78 -3.45
C ILE A 55 -5.57 -18.66 -2.80
N GLY A 56 -4.38 -18.74 -3.42
CA GLY A 56 -3.36 -19.67 -2.97
C GLY A 56 -2.71 -19.32 -1.65
N GLU A 57 -1.65 -20.04 -1.34
CA GLU A 57 -0.84 -19.81 -0.15
C GLU A 57 -0.15 -18.44 -0.17
N LYS A 58 0.10 -17.88 1.02
CA LYS A 58 0.90 -16.68 1.17
C LYS A 58 2.39 -17.04 1.09
N TYR A 59 3.16 -16.16 0.47
CA TYR A 59 4.62 -16.26 0.38
C TYR A 59 5.28 -14.93 0.75
N VAL A 60 6.53 -15.00 1.18
CA VAL A 60 7.39 -13.82 1.38
C VAL A 60 8.18 -13.59 0.09
N GLY A 61 7.99 -12.46 -0.54
CA GLY A 61 8.81 -12.02 -1.65
C GLY A 61 9.90 -11.06 -1.18
N ILE A 62 11.08 -11.18 -1.76
CA ILE A 62 12.22 -10.28 -1.60
C ILE A 62 12.53 -9.72 -2.97
N MET A 63 12.53 -8.39 -3.07
CA MET A 63 12.94 -7.66 -4.26
C MET A 63 14.29 -7.03 -4.00
N ASP A 64 15.32 -7.53 -4.69
CA ASP A 64 16.67 -7.00 -4.57
C ASP A 64 16.84 -5.78 -5.47
N ARG A 65 17.10 -4.63 -4.85
CA ARG A 65 17.31 -3.35 -5.54
C ARG A 65 18.74 -3.13 -5.99
N GLN A 66 19.65 -4.05 -5.69
CA GLN A 66 21.08 -3.94 -6.00
C GLN A 66 21.72 -2.70 -5.35
N GLU A 67 21.27 -2.36 -4.15
CA GLU A 67 21.70 -1.18 -3.39
C GLU A 67 22.46 -1.62 -2.12
N GLY A 68 23.71 -1.16 -1.97
CA GLY A 68 24.53 -1.43 -0.78
C GLY A 68 25.31 -2.75 -0.84
N PRO A 69 25.91 -3.20 0.29
CA PRO A 69 26.58 -4.49 0.39
C PRO A 69 25.57 -5.66 0.47
N PHE A 70 26.06 -6.89 0.37
CA PHE A 70 25.24 -8.08 0.63
C PHE A 70 24.86 -8.20 2.10
N LEU A 71 23.66 -8.75 2.35
CA LEU A 71 23.18 -9.12 3.67
C LEU A 71 24.01 -10.26 4.26
N ASN A 72 24.19 -10.21 5.58
CA ASN A 72 24.69 -11.29 6.40
C ASN A 72 23.53 -12.00 7.13
N PRO A 73 23.73 -13.25 7.58
CA PRO A 73 22.77 -13.90 8.45
C PRO A 73 22.46 -13.05 9.69
N GLY A 74 21.17 -12.79 9.93
CA GLY A 74 20.68 -11.96 11.04
C GLY A 74 20.43 -10.49 10.68
N ASP A 75 20.82 -10.03 9.49
CA ASP A 75 20.47 -8.70 9.02
C ASP A 75 18.96 -8.59 8.77
N LEU A 76 18.43 -7.37 8.93
CA LEU A 76 17.00 -7.08 8.78
C LEU A 76 16.69 -6.53 7.39
N ILE A 77 15.63 -7.06 6.79
CA ILE A 77 15.02 -6.53 5.56
C ILE A 77 13.75 -5.78 5.95
N VAL A 78 13.60 -4.55 5.45
CA VAL A 78 12.38 -3.77 5.69
C VAL A 78 11.23 -4.38 4.88
N GLY A 79 10.15 -4.72 5.59
CA GLY A 79 8.92 -5.19 4.99
C GLY A 79 8.03 -4.03 4.52
N GLU A 80 7.41 -4.20 3.36
CA GLU A 80 6.34 -3.34 2.86
C GLU A 80 4.98 -3.97 3.13
N GLU A 81 4.01 -3.13 3.53
CA GLU A 81 2.63 -3.57 3.66
C GLU A 81 2.06 -3.96 2.29
N PRO A 82 1.43 -5.13 2.16
CA PRO A 82 0.79 -5.50 0.91
C PRO A 82 -0.35 -4.54 0.59
N PHE A 83 -0.46 -4.19 -0.69
CA PHE A 83 -1.61 -3.46 -1.20
C PHE A 83 -2.86 -4.36 -1.12
N GLU A 84 -3.82 -4.01 -0.26
CA GLU A 84 -5.08 -4.74 -0.10
C GLU A 84 -6.12 -4.22 -1.11
N LEU A 85 -6.54 -5.07 -2.04
CA LEU A 85 -7.59 -4.74 -3.02
C LEU A 85 -8.89 -4.31 -2.33
N GLU A 86 -9.22 -4.91 -1.19
CA GLU A 86 -10.39 -4.56 -0.37
C GLU A 86 -10.35 -3.10 0.10
N LYS A 87 -9.18 -2.61 0.54
CA LYS A 87 -8.99 -1.20 0.90
C LYS A 87 -9.19 -0.27 -0.29
N LEU A 88 -8.81 -0.71 -1.50
CA LEU A 88 -9.07 0.05 -2.72
C LEU A 88 -10.57 0.08 -3.04
N LEU A 89 -11.25 -1.07 -3.01
CA LEU A 89 -12.68 -1.17 -3.28
C LEU A 89 -13.49 -0.30 -2.31
N GLY A 90 -13.18 -0.34 -1.01
CA GLY A 90 -13.85 0.53 -0.04
C GLY A 90 -13.56 2.03 -0.24
N ARG A 91 -12.43 2.40 -0.86
CA ARG A 91 -12.16 3.79 -1.27
C ARG A 91 -12.91 4.18 -2.55
N SER A 92 -13.18 3.23 -3.44
CA SER A 92 -13.89 3.49 -4.70
C SER A 92 -15.30 4.02 -4.47
N ASP A 93 -16.04 3.48 -3.49
CA ASP A 93 -17.37 3.98 -3.13
C ASP A 93 -17.30 5.45 -2.71
N LYS A 94 -16.34 5.79 -1.85
CA LYS A 94 -16.12 7.18 -1.40
C LYS A 94 -15.66 8.10 -2.55
N ILE A 95 -14.90 7.59 -3.50
CA ILE A 95 -14.53 8.33 -4.71
C ILE A 95 -15.77 8.62 -5.55
N ALA A 96 -16.65 7.63 -5.73
CA ALA A 96 -17.90 7.79 -6.47
C ALA A 96 -18.83 8.82 -5.79
N GLU A 97 -18.99 8.76 -4.46
CA GLU A 97 -19.76 9.75 -3.69
C GLU A 97 -19.21 11.18 -3.84
N ASN A 98 -17.89 11.34 -3.79
CA ASN A 98 -17.24 12.64 -3.98
C ASN A 98 -17.43 13.17 -5.40
N LEU A 99 -17.36 12.30 -6.41
CA LEU A 99 -17.59 12.66 -7.81
C LEU A 99 -19.05 13.09 -8.04
N GLU A 100 -20.01 12.36 -7.46
CA GLU A 100 -21.43 12.71 -7.52
C GLU A 100 -21.68 14.08 -6.86
N SER A 101 -21.14 14.29 -5.67
CA SER A 101 -21.25 15.57 -4.94
C SER A 101 -20.62 16.73 -5.72
N ALA A 102 -19.45 16.50 -6.34
CA ALA A 102 -18.79 17.50 -7.17
C ALA A 102 -19.61 17.82 -8.43
N SER A 103 -20.23 16.81 -9.05
CA SER A 103 -21.10 16.99 -10.22
C SER A 103 -22.35 17.80 -9.85
N GLN A 104 -23.00 17.48 -8.73
CA GLN A 104 -24.16 18.22 -8.24
C GLN A 104 -23.82 19.68 -7.95
N ASN A 105 -22.70 19.94 -7.26
CA ASN A 105 -22.22 21.31 -7.02
C ASN A 105 -21.92 22.07 -8.32
N LEU A 106 -21.34 21.39 -9.32
CA LEU A 106 -21.05 21.98 -10.62
C LEU A 106 -22.34 22.29 -11.40
N ASP A 107 -23.33 21.42 -11.34
CA ASP A 107 -24.64 21.63 -11.96
C ASP A 107 -25.39 22.78 -11.28
N GLU A 108 -25.39 22.85 -9.96
CA GLU A 108 -25.95 23.97 -9.20
C GLU A 108 -25.27 25.29 -9.55
N PHE A 109 -23.94 25.33 -9.54
CA PHE A 109 -23.17 26.49 -9.96
C PHE A 109 -23.48 26.90 -11.39
N SER A 110 -23.47 25.94 -12.33
CA SER A 110 -23.78 26.17 -13.75
C SER A 110 -25.18 26.74 -13.93
N ASN A 111 -26.15 26.23 -13.18
CA ASN A 111 -27.52 26.72 -13.19
C ASN A 111 -27.65 28.12 -12.55
N ASP A 112 -26.95 28.40 -11.45
CA ASP A 112 -26.95 29.73 -10.82
C ASP A 112 -26.33 30.78 -11.74
N VAL A 113 -25.21 30.45 -12.40
CA VAL A 113 -24.56 31.33 -13.38
C VAL A 113 -25.47 31.60 -14.59
N LYS A 114 -26.15 30.56 -15.12
CA LYS A 114 -27.11 30.74 -16.22
C LYS A 114 -28.28 31.65 -15.85
N ARG A 115 -28.77 31.58 -14.62
CA ARG A 115 -29.91 32.37 -14.14
C ARG A 115 -29.51 33.78 -13.69
N HIS A 116 -28.33 33.91 -13.12
CA HIS A 116 -27.84 35.14 -12.48
C HIS A 116 -26.41 35.49 -12.93
N PRO A 117 -26.17 35.73 -14.23
CA PRO A 117 -24.82 35.95 -14.75
C PRO A 117 -24.13 37.18 -14.14
N TRP A 118 -24.91 38.17 -13.68
CA TRP A 118 -24.39 39.36 -13.01
C TRP A 118 -23.72 39.07 -11.66
N LYS A 119 -23.99 37.94 -10.99
CA LYS A 119 -23.33 37.56 -9.72
C LYS A 119 -21.82 37.34 -9.88
N LEU A 120 -21.36 36.99 -11.09
CA LEU A 120 -19.94 36.85 -11.39
C LEU A 120 -19.24 38.21 -11.57
N LEU A 121 -19.99 39.23 -11.97
CA LEU A 121 -19.48 40.58 -12.25
C LEU A 121 -19.62 41.52 -11.05
N PHE A 122 -20.60 41.28 -10.18
CA PHE A 122 -20.84 42.07 -8.98
C PHE A 122 -20.88 41.16 -7.76
N ARG A 123 -19.77 41.10 -7.04
CA ARG A 123 -19.69 40.40 -5.75
C ARG A 123 -20.51 41.19 -4.74
N SER A 124 -21.65 40.66 -4.29
CA SER A 124 -22.38 41.24 -3.17
C SER A 124 -21.47 41.23 -1.96
N GLN A 125 -21.07 42.41 -1.47
CA GLN A 125 -20.47 42.56 -0.16
C GLN A 125 -21.50 42.03 0.85
N GLU A 126 -21.24 40.85 1.44
CA GLU A 126 -22.00 40.42 2.61
C GLU A 126 -21.86 41.52 3.67
N LYS A 127 -22.99 42.14 4.02
CA LYS A 127 -23.04 43.02 5.18
C LYS A 127 -22.76 42.16 6.40
N GLY A 128 -21.53 42.23 6.88
CA GLY A 128 -21.19 41.85 8.24
C GLY A 128 -22.19 42.50 9.19
N LYS A 129 -22.75 41.67 10.07
CA LYS A 129 -23.46 42.09 11.26
C LYS A 129 -22.86 41.37 12.44
#